data_AF-A0A7Y5FR88-F1
#
_entry.id   AF-A0A7Y5FR88-F1
#
_cell.length_a   1.000
_cell.length_b   1.000
_cell.length_c   1.000
_cell.angle_alpha   90.00
_cell.angle_beta   90.00
_cell.angle_gamma   90.00
#
_symmetry.space_group_name_H-M   'P 1'
#
loop_
_entity.id
_entity.type
_entity.pdbx_description
1 polymer ?
#
loop_
_entity_poly.entity_id
_entity_poly.type
_entity_poly.pdbx_seq_one_letter_code
_entity_poly.pdbx_strand_id
1 'polypeptide(L)'
;MKPKHLIVFAALLLFSGCWTANYLEYNFTLNEAQTVYVGEPIFRAVVGKTNRDLSFLDPRFITDLIYLGKSGNTVKIGYVEYANIESRTYIRPDYSRILEYDLTQSDTIGYNLTRIKVLGATNTEINYKVLSCGALGYMADTLAYKDYIILQRPTSRK
;
A
#
# COMPACT_ATOMS: atom_id res chain seq x y z
N MET A 1 30.44 18.21 62.74
CA MET A 1 29.78 16.95 62.33
C MET A 1 29.15 17.16 60.95
N LYS A 2 29.53 16.36 59.94
CA LYS A 2 29.14 16.52 58.53
C LYS A 2 27.67 16.10 58.30
N PRO A 3 26.91 16.77 57.43
CA PRO A 3 25.60 16.29 57.02
C PRO A 3 25.76 15.06 56.11
N LYS A 4 25.01 13.99 56.38
CA LYS A 4 24.95 12.80 55.53
C LYS A 4 24.10 13.13 54.30
N HIS A 5 24.72 13.12 53.13
CA HIS A 5 24.05 13.28 51.85
C HIS A 5 23.06 12.13 51.63
N LEU A 6 21.78 12.45 51.57
CA LEU A 6 20.72 11.58 51.09
C LEU A 6 20.84 11.51 49.57
N ILE A 7 21.49 10.46 49.06
CA ILE A 7 21.53 10.17 47.63
C ILE A 7 20.14 9.64 47.27
N VAL A 8 19.31 10.51 46.70
CA VAL A 8 18.07 10.11 46.03
C VAL A 8 18.48 9.46 44.72
N PHE A 9 18.40 8.13 44.66
CA PHE A 9 18.45 7.38 43.41
C PHE A 9 17.19 7.75 42.61
N ALA A 10 17.31 8.72 41.69
CA ALA A 10 16.33 8.92 40.66
C ALA A 10 16.34 7.68 39.76
N ALA A 11 15.40 6.76 40.01
CA ALA A 11 15.07 5.71 39.06
C ALA A 11 14.52 6.40 37.79
N LEU A 12 15.41 6.63 36.83
CA LEU A 12 15.03 7.07 35.50
C LEU A 12 14.30 5.87 34.85
N LEU A 13 12.98 5.82 35.04
CA LEU A 13 12.12 4.93 34.26
C LEU A 13 12.24 5.39 32.81
N LEU A 14 13.15 4.77 32.06
CA LEU A 14 13.13 4.79 30.61
C LEU A 14 11.85 4.06 30.21
N PHE A 15 10.76 4.81 30.09
CA PHE A 15 9.67 4.46 29.20
C PHE A 15 10.26 4.50 27.79
N SER A 16 11.01 3.46 27.40
CA SER A 16 11.16 3.11 25.99
C SER A 16 9.81 2.62 25.51
N GLY A 17 8.84 3.52 25.43
CA GLY A 17 7.71 3.31 24.55
C GLY A 17 8.34 2.98 23.21
N CYS A 18 8.14 1.76 22.73
CA CYS A 18 8.41 1.48 21.34
C CYS A 18 7.38 2.32 20.58
N TRP A 19 7.74 3.54 20.22
CA TRP A 19 6.86 4.50 19.54
C TRP A 19 6.68 4.02 18.10
N THR A 20 5.86 3.00 17.91
CA THR A 20 5.48 2.53 16.58
C THR A 20 4.48 3.51 15.97
N ALA A 21 4.74 3.95 14.75
CA ALA A 21 3.82 4.72 13.91
C ALA A 21 3.13 3.77 12.90
N ASN A 22 2.01 4.19 12.34
CA ASN A 22 1.45 3.50 11.19
C ASN A 22 2.17 3.97 9.92
N TYR A 23 2.22 3.14 8.89
CA TYR A 23 2.70 3.57 7.58
C TYR A 23 1.82 3.03 6.46
N LEU A 24 1.82 3.77 5.35
CA LEU A 24 1.22 3.40 4.09
C LEU A 24 2.32 3.42 3.02
N GLU A 25 2.50 2.30 2.35
CA GLU A 25 3.37 2.19 1.17
C GLU A 25 2.55 1.89 -0.08
N TYR A 26 2.88 2.53 -1.20
CA TYR A 26 2.22 2.28 -2.50
C TYR A 26 3.16 2.45 -3.69
N ASN A 27 2.80 1.85 -4.82
CA ASN A 27 3.67 1.72 -5.99
C ASN A 27 3.41 2.67 -7.17
N PHE A 28 2.52 3.65 -7.02
CA PHE A 28 2.09 4.54 -8.12
C PHE A 28 2.29 6.02 -7.79
N THR A 29 2.34 6.86 -8.82
CA THR A 29 2.11 8.31 -8.69
C THR A 29 0.72 8.64 -9.24
N LEU A 30 -0.05 9.46 -8.54
CA LEU A 30 -1.36 9.89 -9.04
C LEU A 30 -1.22 10.66 -10.35
N ASN A 31 -2.09 10.35 -11.31
CA ASN A 31 -2.22 10.98 -12.63
C ASN A 31 -0.99 10.89 -13.55
N GLU A 32 0.06 10.17 -13.14
CA GLU A 32 1.24 9.90 -13.95
C GLU A 32 1.06 8.60 -14.74
N ALA A 33 1.52 8.59 -16.00
CA ALA A 33 1.46 7.40 -16.84
C ALA A 33 2.52 6.39 -16.42
N GLN A 34 2.12 5.13 -16.25
CA GLN A 34 2.96 4.03 -15.81
C GLN A 34 2.73 2.83 -16.72
N THR A 35 3.78 2.05 -16.94
CA THR A 35 3.70 0.78 -17.66
C THR A 35 4.12 -0.34 -16.73
N VAL A 36 3.34 -1.41 -16.71
CA VAL A 36 3.71 -2.67 -16.04
C VAL A 36 3.41 -3.86 -16.95
N TYR A 37 4.06 -4.97 -16.67
CA TYR A 37 3.92 -6.22 -17.42
C TYR A 37 2.91 -7.18 -16.76
N VAL A 38 2.47 -8.19 -17.50
CA VAL A 38 1.61 -9.24 -16.95
C VAL A 38 2.26 -9.88 -15.72
N GLY A 39 1.47 -10.05 -14.67
CA GLY A 39 1.90 -10.56 -13.36
C GLY A 39 2.36 -9.47 -12.40
N GLU A 40 2.55 -8.22 -12.85
CA GLU A 40 2.93 -7.10 -11.99
C GLU A 40 1.72 -6.35 -11.45
N PRO A 41 1.81 -5.79 -10.23
CA PRO A 41 0.75 -4.99 -9.66
C PRO A 41 0.65 -3.63 -10.36
N ILE A 42 -0.49 -3.34 -10.99
CA ILE A 42 -0.87 -1.98 -11.42
C ILE A 42 -1.19 -1.08 -10.22
N PHE A 43 -1.52 -1.71 -9.09
CA PHE A 43 -1.76 -1.06 -7.82
C PHE A 43 -1.32 -2.02 -6.71
N ARG A 44 -0.43 -1.56 -5.85
CA ARG A 44 -0.07 -2.19 -4.60
C ARG A 44 -0.21 -1.14 -3.50
N ALA A 45 -0.91 -1.51 -2.44
CA ALA A 45 -0.97 -0.75 -1.21
C ALA A 45 -0.63 -1.65 -0.03
N VAL A 46 0.24 -1.16 0.86
CA VAL A 46 0.69 -1.87 2.05
C VAL A 46 0.45 -0.99 3.25
N VAL A 47 -0.30 -1.50 4.22
CA VAL A 47 -0.56 -0.84 5.49
C VAL A 47 0.13 -1.63 6.59
N GLY A 48 0.86 -0.95 7.47
CA GLY A 48 1.60 -1.62 8.53
C GLY A 48 2.01 -0.69 9.67
N LYS A 49 2.88 -1.22 10.54
CA LYS A 49 3.52 -0.48 11.63
C LYS A 49 5.00 -0.31 11.37
N THR A 50 5.56 0.78 11.86
CA THR A 50 6.97 1.10 11.69
C THR A 50 7.52 1.86 12.87
N ASN A 51 8.84 1.88 13.04
CA ASN A 51 9.47 2.89 13.88
C ASN A 51 9.46 4.24 13.16
N ARG A 52 9.48 5.37 13.90
CA ARG A 52 9.49 6.70 13.27
C ARG A 52 10.66 6.94 12.32
N ASP A 53 11.79 6.30 12.56
CA ASP A 53 13.00 6.37 11.73
C ASP A 53 12.99 5.37 10.56
N LEU A 54 11.90 4.61 10.38
CA LEU A 54 11.72 3.59 9.35
C LEU A 54 12.71 2.41 9.44
N SER A 55 13.43 2.27 10.56
CA SER A 55 14.38 1.16 10.80
C SER A 55 13.72 -0.22 10.85
N PHE A 56 12.40 -0.26 11.03
CA PHE A 56 11.60 -1.47 11.10
C PHE A 56 10.28 -1.27 10.35
N LEU A 57 9.94 -2.19 9.44
CA LEU A 57 8.66 -2.23 8.75
C LEU A 57 7.96 -3.56 9.06
N ASP A 58 6.78 -3.46 9.66
CA ASP A 58 5.87 -4.58 9.95
C ASP A 58 4.59 -4.41 9.11
N PRO A 59 4.63 -4.81 7.82
CA PRO A 59 3.45 -4.76 6.97
C PRO A 59 2.38 -5.67 7.56
N ARG A 60 1.13 -5.23 7.59
CA ARG A 60 -0.02 -5.97 8.18
C ARG A 60 -1.01 -6.42 7.13
N PHE A 61 -1.34 -5.51 6.21
CA PHE A 61 -2.25 -5.78 5.10
C PHE A 61 -1.61 -5.33 3.80
N ILE A 62 -1.69 -6.16 2.78
CA ILE A 62 -1.23 -5.87 1.44
C ILE A 62 -2.40 -6.10 0.50
N THR A 63 -2.66 -5.15 -0.38
CA THR A 63 -3.65 -5.26 -1.43
C THR A 63 -2.98 -5.05 -2.78
N ASP A 64 -3.13 -6.03 -3.66
CA ASP A 64 -2.64 -5.97 -5.03
C ASP A 64 -3.81 -6.00 -6.02
N LEU A 65 -3.73 -5.13 -7.03
CA LEU A 65 -4.40 -5.31 -8.32
C LEU A 65 -3.32 -5.63 -9.35
N ILE A 66 -3.36 -6.84 -9.88
CA ILE A 66 -2.35 -7.44 -10.73
C ILE A 66 -2.84 -7.47 -12.16
N TYR A 67 -2.03 -7.04 -13.11
CA TYR A 67 -2.38 -7.16 -14.52
C TYR A 67 -2.27 -8.61 -14.99
N LEU A 68 -3.35 -9.20 -15.48
CA LEU A 68 -3.38 -10.59 -15.99
C LEU A 68 -3.43 -10.66 -17.53
N GLY A 69 -3.37 -9.51 -18.21
CA GLY A 69 -3.43 -9.43 -19.67
C GLY A 69 -4.78 -8.96 -20.20
N LYS A 70 -4.82 -8.76 -21.52
CA LYS A 70 -6.02 -8.38 -22.29
C LYS A 70 -6.35 -9.45 -23.32
N SER A 71 -7.64 -9.74 -23.48
CA SER A 71 -8.18 -10.57 -24.56
C SER A 71 -9.36 -9.86 -25.22
N GLY A 72 -9.32 -9.69 -26.54
CA GLY A 72 -10.27 -8.82 -27.23
C GLY A 72 -10.22 -7.41 -26.65
N ASN A 73 -11.35 -6.88 -26.17
CA ASN A 73 -11.44 -5.60 -25.48
C ASN A 73 -11.43 -5.71 -23.94
N THR A 74 -11.37 -6.93 -23.41
CA THR A 74 -11.47 -7.19 -21.97
C THR A 74 -10.08 -7.23 -21.34
N VAL A 75 -9.82 -6.35 -20.37
CA VAL A 75 -8.65 -6.47 -19.48
C VAL A 75 -9.00 -7.32 -18.27
N LYS A 76 -8.08 -8.19 -17.88
CA LYS A 76 -8.20 -9.05 -16.69
C LYS A 76 -7.28 -8.55 -15.60
N ILE A 77 -7.83 -8.33 -14.42
CA ILE A 77 -7.10 -7.85 -13.24
C ILE A 77 -7.29 -8.83 -12.09
N GLY A 78 -6.20 -9.33 -11.52
CA GLY A 78 -6.24 -10.14 -10.32
C GLY A 78 -6.27 -9.23 -9.09
N TYR A 79 -7.28 -9.35 -8.25
CA TYR A 79 -7.30 -8.75 -6.92
C TYR A 79 -6.87 -9.79 -5.90
N VAL A 80 -5.89 -9.46 -5.06
CA VAL A 80 -5.41 -10.33 -3.99
C VAL A 80 -5.16 -9.51 -2.73
N GLU A 81 -5.63 -10.02 -1.60
CA GLU A 81 -5.26 -9.49 -0.28
C GLU A 81 -4.37 -10.46 0.49
N TYR A 82 -3.38 -9.89 1.17
CA TYR A 82 -2.51 -10.62 2.06
C TYR A 82 -2.65 -10.07 3.48
N ALA A 83 -2.66 -10.97 4.45
CA ALA A 83 -2.51 -10.66 5.85
C ALA A 83 -1.14 -11.13 6.33
N ASN A 84 -0.43 -10.26 7.02
CA ASN A 84 0.81 -10.60 7.68
C ASN A 84 0.56 -10.81 9.16
N ILE A 85 0.78 -12.05 9.61
CA ILE A 85 0.60 -12.48 10.99
C ILE A 85 1.89 -13.18 11.39
N GLU A 86 2.51 -12.71 12.49
CA GLU A 86 3.71 -13.31 13.07
C GLU A 86 4.84 -13.56 12.05
N SER A 87 5.19 -12.52 11.27
CA SER A 87 6.25 -12.57 10.24
C SER A 87 6.00 -13.55 9.10
N ARG A 88 4.74 -13.97 8.89
CA ARG A 88 4.32 -14.81 7.75
C ARG A 88 3.23 -14.11 6.95
N THR A 89 3.38 -14.14 5.63
CA THR A 89 2.42 -13.58 4.68
C THR A 89 1.46 -14.67 4.22
N TYR A 90 0.17 -14.45 4.47
CA TYR A 90 -0.90 -15.35 4.06
C TYR A 90 -1.79 -14.67 3.04
N ILE A 91 -1.98 -15.31 1.89
CA ILE A 91 -3.06 -14.93 0.96
C ILE A 91 -4.39 -15.17 1.69
N ARG A 92 -5.30 -14.22 1.63
CA ARG A 92 -6.68 -14.36 2.11
C ARG A 92 -7.53 -14.91 0.96
N PRO A 93 -7.81 -16.22 0.87
CA PRO A 93 -8.35 -16.82 -0.37
C PRO A 93 -9.70 -16.26 -0.78
N ASP A 94 -10.57 -15.95 0.19
CA ASP A 94 -11.90 -15.35 -0.05
C ASP A 94 -11.84 -13.94 -0.68
N TYR A 95 -10.65 -13.34 -0.65
CA TYR A 95 -10.32 -12.02 -1.18
C TYR A 95 -9.36 -12.11 -2.38
N SER A 96 -9.27 -13.28 -3.02
CA SER A 96 -8.57 -13.49 -4.29
C SER A 96 -9.57 -13.65 -5.42
N ARG A 97 -9.63 -12.69 -6.35
CA ARG A 97 -10.63 -12.66 -7.43
C ARG A 97 -10.03 -12.21 -8.75
N ILE A 98 -10.52 -12.76 -9.86
CA ILE A 98 -10.24 -12.23 -11.19
C ILE A 98 -11.39 -11.29 -11.56
N LEU A 99 -11.03 -10.08 -11.94
CA LEU A 99 -11.92 -9.01 -12.35
C LEU A 99 -11.76 -8.81 -13.86
N GLU A 100 -12.87 -8.61 -14.56
CA GLU A 100 -12.88 -8.42 -16.01
C GLU A 100 -13.56 -7.09 -16.34
N TYR A 101 -12.92 -6.28 -17.19
CA TYR A 101 -13.44 -4.98 -17.60
C TYR A 101 -13.38 -4.85 -19.13
N ASP A 102 -14.52 -4.54 -19.75
CA ASP A 102 -14.61 -4.27 -21.17
C ASP A 102 -14.24 -2.81 -21.47
N LEU A 103 -13.10 -2.60 -22.14
CA LEU A 103 -12.58 -1.28 -22.47
C LEU A 103 -13.40 -0.54 -23.54
N THR A 104 -14.36 -1.20 -24.21
CA THR A 104 -15.30 -0.50 -25.10
C THR A 104 -16.35 0.30 -24.33
N GLN A 105 -16.64 -0.09 -23.09
CA GLN A 105 -17.61 0.60 -22.24
C GLN A 105 -16.98 1.78 -21.49
N SER A 106 -15.71 1.63 -21.08
CA SER A 106 -14.98 2.65 -20.34
C SER A 106 -13.47 2.37 -20.40
N ASP A 107 -12.67 3.42 -20.62
CA ASP A 107 -11.21 3.34 -20.45
C ASP A 107 -10.77 3.38 -18.98
N THR A 108 -11.72 3.63 -18.06
CA THR A 108 -11.46 3.73 -16.63
C THR A 108 -12.04 2.52 -15.92
N ILE A 109 -11.16 1.74 -15.29
CA ILE A 109 -11.54 0.62 -14.43
C ILE A 109 -11.66 1.08 -12.98
N GLY A 110 -12.68 0.57 -12.29
CA GLY A 110 -12.95 0.89 -10.91
C GLY A 110 -13.03 -0.37 -10.06
N TYR A 111 -12.23 -0.41 -9.00
CA TYR A 111 -12.34 -1.45 -7.98
C TYR A 111 -12.31 -0.83 -6.59
N ASN A 112 -13.30 -1.16 -5.76
CA ASN A 112 -13.58 -0.48 -4.51
C ASN A 112 -13.56 1.05 -4.72
N LEU A 113 -12.64 1.74 -4.06
CA LEU A 113 -12.50 3.19 -4.04
C LEU A 113 -11.32 3.68 -4.90
N THR A 114 -10.73 2.80 -5.69
CA THR A 114 -9.62 3.11 -6.60
C THR A 114 -10.15 3.24 -8.02
N ARG A 115 -9.65 4.23 -8.76
CA ARG A 115 -9.96 4.45 -10.18
C ARG A 115 -8.67 4.50 -10.98
N ILE A 116 -8.61 3.70 -12.03
CA ILE A 116 -7.42 3.55 -12.88
C ILE A 116 -7.86 3.77 -14.32
N LYS A 117 -7.23 4.74 -15.00
CA LYS A 117 -7.42 4.99 -16.43
C LYS A 117 -6.44 4.15 -17.21
N VAL A 118 -6.93 3.27 -18.07
CA VAL A 118 -6.14 2.51 -19.03
C VAL A 118 -5.84 3.41 -20.23
N LEU A 119 -4.56 3.56 -20.54
CA LEU A 119 -4.08 4.32 -21.69
C LEU A 119 -3.79 3.40 -22.89
N GLY A 120 -3.43 2.15 -22.62
CA GLY A 120 -3.21 1.10 -23.61
C GLY A 120 -2.94 -0.23 -22.93
N ALA A 121 -3.33 -1.35 -23.55
CA ALA A 121 -3.17 -2.67 -22.97
C ALA A 121 -3.00 -3.73 -24.06
N THR A 122 -2.14 -4.71 -23.82
CA THR A 122 -1.88 -5.87 -24.68
C THR A 122 -1.94 -7.15 -23.85
N ASN A 123 -1.77 -8.32 -24.44
CA ASN A 123 -1.63 -9.56 -23.68
C ASN A 123 -0.34 -9.64 -22.83
N THR A 124 0.57 -8.65 -22.90
CA THR A 124 1.87 -8.67 -22.19
C THR A 124 2.11 -7.45 -21.29
N GLU A 125 1.48 -6.32 -21.56
CA GLU A 125 1.69 -5.08 -20.80
C GLU A 125 0.44 -4.20 -20.74
N ILE A 126 0.44 -3.26 -19.80
CA ILE A 126 -0.58 -2.22 -19.65
C ILE A 126 0.08 -0.89 -19.32
N ASN A 127 -0.33 0.15 -20.06
CA ASN A 127 -0.06 1.55 -19.78
C ASN A 127 -1.31 2.16 -19.11
N TYR A 128 -1.14 2.80 -17.97
CA TYR A 128 -2.26 3.28 -17.15
C TYR A 128 -1.89 4.51 -16.31
N LYS A 129 -2.91 5.13 -15.71
CA LYS A 129 -2.79 6.16 -14.67
C LYS A 129 -3.68 5.82 -13.50
N VAL A 130 -3.18 5.95 -12.27
CA VAL A 130 -4.05 5.92 -11.09
C VAL A 130 -4.65 7.32 -10.91
N LEU A 131 -5.97 7.43 -11.03
CA LEU A 131 -6.69 8.71 -10.93
C LEU A 131 -7.03 9.03 -9.47
N SER A 132 -7.47 8.01 -8.74
CA SER A 132 -7.77 8.10 -7.32
C SER A 132 -7.56 6.75 -6.65
N CYS A 133 -7.25 6.79 -5.36
CA CYS A 133 -7.07 5.61 -4.53
C CYS A 133 -7.84 5.86 -3.23
N GLY A 134 -8.68 4.90 -2.82
CA GLY A 134 -9.41 4.99 -1.57
C GLY A 134 -8.52 5.15 -0.36
N ALA A 135 -7.36 4.47 -0.36
CA ALA A 135 -6.37 4.62 0.70
C ALA A 135 -5.74 6.02 0.74
N LEU A 136 -5.84 6.84 -0.31
CA LEU A 136 -5.40 8.25 -0.28
C LEU A 136 -6.58 9.20 -0.05
N GLY A 137 -7.75 8.93 -0.63
CA GLY A 137 -8.96 9.76 -0.53
C GLY A 137 -9.60 9.74 0.84
N TYR A 138 -9.78 8.57 1.46
CA TYR A 138 -10.24 8.48 2.87
C TYR A 138 -9.22 9.10 3.84
N MET A 139 -7.96 9.21 3.40
CA MET A 139 -6.86 9.69 4.22
C MET A 139 -6.65 11.21 4.15
N ALA A 140 -7.06 11.88 3.07
CA ALA A 140 -7.06 13.33 2.99
C ALA A 140 -8.08 13.99 3.95
N ASP A 141 -9.16 13.27 4.27
CA ASP A 141 -10.34 13.83 4.93
C ASP A 141 -10.44 13.47 6.43
N THR A 142 -9.53 12.62 6.94
CA THR A 142 -9.61 12.06 8.30
C THR A 142 -8.38 12.44 9.15
N LEU A 143 -8.59 12.99 10.35
CA LEU A 143 -7.53 13.31 11.34
C LEU A 143 -6.59 12.12 11.65
N ALA A 144 -7.06 10.88 11.44
CA ALA A 144 -6.33 9.63 11.63
C ALA A 144 -5.08 9.49 10.74
N TYR A 145 -4.95 10.29 9.68
CA TYR A 145 -3.82 10.24 8.76
C TYR A 145 -2.59 11.01 9.22
N LYS A 146 -2.72 12.00 10.13
CA LYS A 146 -1.54 12.72 10.67
C LYS A 146 -0.52 11.78 11.31
N ASP A 147 -0.94 10.56 11.65
CA ASP A 147 -0.13 9.54 12.31
C ASP A 147 0.47 8.50 11.34
N TYR A 148 0.23 8.63 10.03
CA TYR A 148 0.79 7.74 9.00
C TYR A 148 2.06 8.32 8.36
N ILE A 149 3.10 7.51 8.28
CA ILE A 149 4.27 7.79 7.44
C ILE A 149 4.03 7.23 6.03
N ILE A 150 4.32 8.02 5.01
CA ILE A 150 3.98 7.69 3.61
C ILE A 150 5.23 7.33 2.84
N LEU A 151 5.21 6.14 2.23
CA LEU A 151 6.30 5.59 1.46
C LEU A 151 5.83 5.33 0.03
N GLN A 152 6.21 6.21 -0.90
CA GLN A 152 5.97 5.95 -2.31
C GLN A 152 7.17 5.18 -2.89
N ARG A 153 6.93 3.97 -3.38
CA ARG A 153 7.93 3.13 -4.06
C ARG A 153 7.48 2.87 -5.50
N PRO A 154 7.70 3.81 -6.44
CA PRO A 154 7.25 3.66 -7.81
C PRO A 154 7.73 2.33 -8.39
N THR A 155 6.90 1.69 -9.23
CA THR A 155 7.31 0.53 -10.01
C THR A 155 8.60 0.89 -10.76
N SER A 156 9.69 0.23 -10.38
CA SER A 156 11.02 0.49 -10.92
C SER A 156 11.00 0.31 -12.44
N ARG A 157 11.32 1.38 -13.19
CA ARG A 157 11.74 1.23 -14.58
C ARG A 157 13.05 0.46 -14.59
N LYS A 158 13.05 -0.75 -15.14
CA LYS A 158 14.26 -1.29 -15.75
C LYS A 158 14.35 -0.81 -17.19
#